data_AF-A0A7J5Y2C4-F1
#
_entry.id   AF-A0A7J5Y2C4-F1
#
_cell.length_a   1.000
_cell.length_b   1.000
_cell.length_c   1.000
_cell.angle_alpha   90.00
_cell.angle_beta   90.00
_cell.angle_gamma   90.00
#
_symmetry.space_group_name_H-M   'P 1'
#
loop_
_entity.id
_entity.type
_entity.pdbx_description
1 polymer ?
#
loop_
_entity_poly.entity_id
_entity_poly.type
_entity_poly.pdbx_seq_one_letter_code
_entity_poly.pdbx_strand_id
1 'polypeptide(L)'
;MVGYTPQTECAVLDEPVPNSPGRWHFTGDFWTKDELDEVVNTWNSHKIRPRSTDDTASGRPVIMYSFPELHSAEDRLKHIAMEVNLCMQECTPKGQFPCDKTVFELCCLLMAENGWDDPEDPFAAADLYILLRDEIRRQ
;
A
#
# COMPACT_ATOMS: atom_id res chain seq x y z
N MET A 1 -35.32 -32.69 3.01
CA MET A 1 -34.41 -31.85 3.82
C MET A 1 -33.25 -31.47 2.93
N VAL A 2 -33.16 -30.19 2.62
CA VAL A 2 -32.16 -29.60 1.74
C VAL A 2 -30.82 -29.62 2.48
N GLY A 3 -29.88 -30.42 1.98
CA GLY A 3 -28.48 -30.36 2.36
C GLY A 3 -27.84 -29.18 1.63
N TYR A 4 -27.54 -28.12 2.36
CA TYR A 4 -26.79 -26.97 1.87
C TYR A 4 -25.29 -27.30 2.07
N THR A 5 -24.61 -27.75 1.01
CA THR A 5 -23.15 -27.74 0.94
C THR A 5 -22.72 -26.44 0.28
N PRO A 6 -21.90 -25.58 0.91
CA PRO A 6 -21.40 -24.39 0.25
C PRO A 6 -20.45 -24.81 -0.86
N GLN A 7 -20.85 -24.55 -2.11
CA GLN A 7 -19.91 -24.39 -3.21
C GLN A 7 -19.13 -23.11 -2.93
N THR A 8 -17.85 -23.23 -2.63
CA THR A 8 -16.89 -22.18 -2.95
C THR A 8 -15.97 -22.80 -3.99
N GLU A 9 -16.20 -22.37 -5.22
CA GLU A 9 -15.27 -22.45 -6.35
C GLU A 9 -13.83 -22.40 -5.85
N CYS A 10 -13.13 -23.53 -5.97
CA CYS A 10 -11.69 -23.53 -6.04
C CYS A 10 -11.35 -22.66 -7.25
N ALA A 11 -10.90 -21.44 -6.99
CA ALA A 11 -10.32 -20.58 -8.01
C ALA A 11 -9.33 -21.42 -8.82
N VAL A 12 -9.60 -21.49 -10.11
CA VAL A 12 -8.76 -22.13 -11.11
C VAL A 12 -7.34 -21.62 -10.87
N LEU A 13 -6.44 -22.55 -10.55
CA LEU A 13 -5.02 -22.32 -10.67
C LEU A 13 -4.78 -22.06 -12.16
N ASP A 14 -4.71 -20.78 -12.54
CA ASP A 14 -4.13 -20.42 -13.82
C ASP A 14 -2.70 -20.96 -13.83
N GLU A 15 -2.49 -21.98 -14.64
CA GLU A 15 -1.19 -22.53 -15.01
C GLU A 15 -0.22 -21.38 -15.33
N PRO A 16 1.03 -21.40 -14.83
CA PRO A 16 1.97 -20.32 -15.06
C PRO A 16 2.34 -20.27 -16.54
N VAL A 17 1.94 -19.17 -17.21
CA VAL A 17 2.36 -18.89 -18.59
C VAL A 17 3.89 -18.78 -18.63
N PRO A 18 4.59 -19.64 -19.39
CA PRO A 18 6.05 -19.68 -19.42
C PRO A 18 6.57 -18.65 -20.43
N ASN A 19 6.39 -17.36 -20.14
CA ASN A 19 7.07 -16.19 -20.73
C ASN A 19 6.25 -14.92 -20.43
N SER A 20 6.07 -14.61 -19.15
CA SER A 20 5.59 -13.30 -18.73
C SER A 20 6.80 -12.45 -18.35
N PRO A 21 7.33 -11.59 -19.24
CA PRO A 21 8.29 -10.58 -18.82
C PRO A 21 7.55 -9.58 -17.93
N GLY A 22 8.15 -9.19 -16.80
CA GLY A 22 7.61 -8.09 -16.00
C GLY A 22 6.78 -8.46 -14.77
N ARG A 23 7.06 -9.58 -14.10
CA ARG A 23 6.76 -9.63 -12.65
C ARG A 23 7.82 -8.80 -11.95
N TRP A 24 7.56 -7.51 -11.79
CA TRP A 24 8.36 -6.58 -11.00
C TRP A 24 8.41 -7.08 -9.55
N HIS A 25 9.45 -7.85 -9.23
CA HIS A 25 9.73 -8.29 -7.87
C HIS A 25 10.44 -7.16 -7.15
N PHE A 26 9.68 -6.18 -6.66
CA PHE A 26 10.19 -5.23 -5.68
C PHE A 26 10.46 -6.00 -4.37
N THR A 27 11.71 -6.38 -4.14
CA THR A 27 12.20 -7.10 -2.94
C THR A 27 12.56 -6.16 -1.79
N GLY A 28 11.90 -5.01 -1.71
CA GLY A 28 11.85 -4.23 -0.47
C GLY A 28 10.68 -4.72 0.37
N ASP A 29 10.84 -4.80 1.69
CA ASP A 29 9.76 -5.04 2.65
C ASP A 29 8.73 -3.90 2.57
N PHE A 30 7.93 -3.92 1.51
CA PHE A 30 6.85 -2.99 1.27
C PHE A 30 5.65 -3.52 2.07
N TRP A 31 5.44 -2.95 3.26
CA TRP A 31 4.27 -3.24 4.07
C TRP A 31 3.02 -3.02 3.22
N THR A 32 2.29 -4.09 2.97
CA THR A 32 1.01 -4.01 2.28
C THR A 32 0.02 -3.21 3.13
N LYS A 33 -0.98 -2.62 2.47
CA LYS A 33 -2.04 -1.89 3.19
C LYS A 33 -2.73 -2.78 4.23
N ASP A 34 -2.91 -4.07 3.92
CA ASP A 34 -3.52 -5.03 4.84
C ASP A 34 -2.66 -5.29 6.08
N GLU A 35 -1.34 -5.43 5.93
CA GLU A 35 -0.42 -5.59 7.07
C GLU A 35 -0.39 -4.33 7.94
N LEU A 36 -0.38 -3.14 7.31
CA LEU A 36 -0.42 -1.88 8.06
C LEU A 36 -1.75 -1.73 8.81
N ASP A 37 -2.87 -2.06 8.15
CA ASP A 37 -4.20 -2.02 8.76
C ASP A 37 -4.30 -3.04 9.91
N GLU A 38 -3.65 -4.21 9.82
CA GLU A 38 -3.53 -5.18 10.92
C GLU A 38 -2.75 -4.62 12.12
N VAL A 39 -1.60 -3.97 11.87
CA VAL A 39 -0.80 -3.34 12.92
C VAL A 39 -1.60 -2.25 13.63
N VAL A 40 -2.30 -1.39 12.86
CA VAL A 40 -3.16 -0.34 13.40
C VAL A 40 -4.27 -0.94 14.26
N ASN A 41 -4.93 -2.00 13.78
CA ASN A 41 -5.99 -2.68 14.52
C ASN A 41 -5.49 -3.29 15.83
N THR A 42 -4.34 -3.96 15.78
CA THR A 42 -3.71 -4.58 16.94
C THR A 42 -3.34 -3.52 17.96
N TRP A 43 -2.63 -2.47 17.53
CA TRP A 43 -2.23 -1.36 18.39
C TRP A 43 -3.42 -0.69 19.06
N ASN A 44 -4.45 -0.34 18.29
CA ASN A 44 -5.63 0.36 18.79
C ASN A 44 -6.48 -0.50 19.74
N SER A 45 -6.40 -1.82 19.64
CA SER A 45 -7.11 -2.77 20.49
C SER A 45 -6.41 -3.02 21.83
N HIS A 46 -5.09 -2.79 21.90
CA HIS A 46 -4.32 -3.01 23.13
C HIS A 46 -4.78 -2.08 24.26
N LYS A 47 -4.96 -2.65 25.46
CA LYS A 47 -5.25 -1.89 26.68
C LYS A 47 -3.95 -1.62 27.41
N ILE A 48 -3.53 -0.36 27.44
CA ILE A 48 -2.39 0.11 28.25
C ILE A 48 -2.81 0.06 29.72
N ARG A 49 -2.07 -0.70 30.52
CA ARG A 49 -2.34 -0.88 31.95
C ARG A 49 -1.85 0.34 32.74
N PRO A 50 -2.61 0.83 33.72
CA PRO A 50 -2.12 1.88 34.62
C PRO A 50 -0.93 1.36 35.45
N ARG A 51 0.07 2.22 35.64
CA ARG A 51 1.20 1.97 36.55
C ARG A 51 0.86 2.52 37.93
N SER A 52 1.38 1.89 38.99
CA SER A 52 1.04 2.20 40.39
C SER A 52 1.49 3.58 40.89
N THR A 53 2.33 4.28 40.12
CA THR A 53 2.75 5.68 40.37
C THR A 53 1.96 6.57 39.42
N ASP A 54 0.95 7.22 39.98
CA ASP A 54 -0.29 7.71 39.36
C ASP A 54 -0.10 8.96 38.49
N ASP A 55 0.66 8.84 37.39
CA ASP A 55 0.87 9.94 36.43
C ASP A 55 1.03 9.44 34.97
N THR A 56 0.61 8.20 34.69
CA THR A 56 0.71 7.62 33.33
C THR A 56 -0.65 7.34 32.73
N ALA A 57 -0.86 7.84 31.52
CA ALA A 57 -2.09 7.64 30.78
C ALA A 57 -2.33 6.13 30.55
N SER A 58 -3.54 5.69 30.88
CA SER A 58 -3.97 4.29 30.77
C SER A 58 -5.29 4.21 30.03
N GLY A 59 -5.51 3.14 29.29
CA GLY A 59 -6.66 3.03 28.39
C GLY A 59 -6.30 2.39 27.05
N ARG A 60 -7.22 2.50 26.09
CA ARG A 60 -6.98 2.05 24.72
C ARG A 60 -6.44 3.23 23.90
N PRO A 61 -5.37 3.05 23.11
CA PRO A 61 -4.81 4.12 22.29
C PRO A 61 -5.84 4.88 21.45
N VAL A 62 -6.79 4.16 20.85
CA VAL A 62 -7.86 4.78 20.04
C VAL A 62 -8.74 5.74 20.85
N ILE A 63 -9.05 5.41 22.10
CA ILE A 63 -9.87 6.26 22.99
C ILE A 63 -9.05 7.43 23.50
N MET A 64 -7.79 7.18 23.89
CA MET A 64 -6.87 8.22 24.35
C MET A 64 -6.61 9.28 23.28
N TYR A 65 -6.52 8.86 22.01
CA TYR A 65 -6.35 9.76 20.88
C TYR A 65 -7.63 10.50 20.49
N SER A 66 -8.78 9.80 20.47
CA SER A 66 -10.05 10.38 20.00
C SER A 66 -10.73 11.28 21.04
N PHE A 67 -10.46 11.04 22.33
CA PHE A 67 -11.08 11.74 23.46
C PHE A 67 -10.02 12.07 24.53
N PRO A 68 -9.06 12.95 24.22
CA PRO A 68 -7.98 13.30 25.14
C PRO A 68 -8.50 13.90 26.46
N GLU A 69 -9.69 14.50 26.46
CA GLU A 69 -10.31 15.12 27.63
C GLU A 69 -10.62 14.11 28.74
N LEU A 70 -10.91 12.85 28.38
CA LEU A 70 -11.13 11.76 29.34
C LEU A 70 -9.86 11.38 30.10
N HIS A 71 -8.70 11.80 29.61
CA HIS A 71 -7.39 11.50 30.16
C HIS A 71 -6.65 12.76 30.63
N SER A 72 -7.38 13.86 30.88
CA SER A 72 -6.80 15.16 31.27
C SER A 72 -5.74 15.68 30.28
N ALA A 73 -5.88 15.32 29.00
CA ALA A 73 -5.05 15.78 27.91
C ALA A 73 -5.83 16.77 27.02
N GLU A 74 -5.10 17.60 26.30
CA GLU A 74 -5.68 18.57 25.36
C GLU A 74 -5.78 17.97 23.96
N ASP A 75 -6.85 18.28 23.24
CA ASP A 75 -6.93 18.01 21.80
C ASP A 75 -5.97 18.92 21.03
N ARG A 76 -5.06 18.29 20.30
CA ARG A 76 -4.05 18.95 19.46
C ARG A 76 -4.31 18.74 17.98
N LEU A 77 -5.41 18.11 17.60
CA LEU A 77 -5.75 17.89 16.20
C LEU A 77 -6.01 19.22 15.50
N LYS A 78 -5.43 19.35 14.31
CA LYS A 78 -5.63 20.50 13.43
C LYS A 78 -6.53 20.05 12.28
N HIS A 79 -7.58 20.83 12.02
CA HIS A 79 -8.48 20.55 10.91
C HIS A 79 -7.78 20.83 9.58
N ILE A 80 -7.52 19.79 8.79
CA ILE A 80 -6.94 19.90 7.44
C ILE A 80 -8.08 19.68 6.44
N ALA A 81 -8.51 20.76 5.78
CA ALA A 81 -9.77 20.77 5.04
C ALA A 81 -9.71 20.23 3.60
N MET A 82 -8.54 20.22 2.94
CA MET A 82 -8.49 20.01 1.48
C MET A 82 -7.35 19.11 0.99
N GLU A 83 -6.19 19.12 1.64
CA GLU A 83 -5.02 18.39 1.15
C GLU A 83 -5.06 16.89 1.46
N VAL A 84 -5.79 16.46 2.49
CA VAL A 84 -5.85 15.04 2.90
C VAL A 84 -6.47 14.18 1.81
N ASN A 85 -7.54 14.64 1.16
CA ASN A 85 -8.20 13.86 0.11
C ASN A 85 -7.33 13.72 -1.14
N LEU A 86 -6.54 14.75 -1.46
CA LEU A 86 -5.56 14.69 -2.56
C LEU A 86 -4.44 13.71 -2.21
N CYS A 87 -3.88 13.79 -1.00
CA CYS A 87 -2.88 12.84 -0.52
C CYS A 87 -3.41 11.40 -0.47
N MET A 88 -4.69 11.20 -0.11
CA MET A 88 -5.32 9.88 -0.08
C MET A 88 -5.39 9.24 -1.47
N GLN A 89 -5.64 10.02 -2.52
CA GLN A 89 -5.60 9.51 -3.90
C GLN A 89 -4.19 9.05 -4.28
N GLU A 90 -3.16 9.80 -3.89
CA GLU A 90 -1.75 9.44 -4.13
C GLU A 90 -1.27 8.26 -3.27
N CYS A 91 -1.85 8.07 -2.08
CA CYS A 91 -1.54 6.96 -1.16
C CYS A 91 -2.38 5.70 -1.42
N THR A 92 -3.18 5.66 -2.49
CA THR A 92 -3.92 4.44 -2.84
C THR A 92 -2.93 3.42 -3.41
N PRO A 93 -2.87 2.17 -2.90
CA PRO A 93 -2.04 1.13 -3.47
C PRO A 93 -2.39 1.01 -4.95
N LYS A 94 -1.42 1.31 -5.82
CA LYS A 94 -1.59 1.07 -7.24
C LYS A 94 -1.84 -0.43 -7.42
N GLY A 95 -2.78 -0.79 -8.29
CA GLY A 95 -3.24 -2.17 -8.46
C GLY A 95 -2.13 -3.09 -9.00
N GLN A 96 -2.48 -4.04 -9.87
CA GLN A 96 -1.50 -4.96 -10.45
C GLN A 96 -0.34 -4.25 -11.19
N PHE A 97 -0.53 -2.99 -11.58
CA PHE A 97 0.44 -2.19 -12.34
C PHE A 97 0.92 -0.97 -11.55
N PRO A 98 2.20 -0.59 -11.66
CA PRO A 98 2.79 0.58 -10.99
C PRO A 98 2.31 1.93 -11.56
N CYS A 99 1.57 1.89 -12.66
CA CYS A 99 0.97 3.02 -13.36
C CYS A 99 -0.30 2.55 -14.10
N ASP A 100 -0.90 3.45 -14.89
CA ASP A 100 -1.98 3.08 -15.79
C ASP A 100 -1.56 1.93 -16.72
N LYS A 101 -2.48 1.01 -17.00
CA LYS A 101 -2.21 -0.21 -17.78
C LYS A 101 -1.69 0.12 -19.19
N THR A 102 -2.27 1.12 -19.86
CA THR A 102 -1.85 1.51 -21.21
C THR A 102 -0.45 2.12 -21.19
N VAL A 103 -0.15 2.92 -20.17
CA VAL A 103 1.21 3.47 -19.97
C VAL A 103 2.22 2.35 -19.71
N PHE A 104 1.85 1.36 -18.91
CA PHE A 104 2.69 0.20 -18.64
C PHE A 104 3.00 -0.59 -19.91
N GLU A 105 1.97 -0.94 -20.69
CA GLU A 105 2.12 -1.66 -21.95
C GLU A 105 2.99 -0.89 -22.95
N LEU A 106 2.82 0.43 -23.05
CA LEU A 106 3.67 1.30 -23.88
C LEU A 106 5.14 1.25 -23.42
N CYS A 107 5.40 1.34 -22.11
CA CYS A 107 6.75 1.23 -21.59
C CYS A 107 7.40 -0.12 -21.95
N CYS A 108 6.67 -1.23 -21.83
CA CYS A 108 7.17 -2.55 -22.21
C CYS A 108 7.52 -2.63 -23.70
N LEU A 109 6.71 -2.02 -24.57
CA LEU A 109 6.99 -1.98 -26.01
C LEU A 109 8.25 -1.15 -26.30
N LEU A 110 8.40 0.01 -25.66
CA LEU A 110 9.57 0.87 -25.81
C LEU A 110 10.86 0.20 -25.33
N MET A 111 10.79 -0.53 -24.21
CA MET A 111 11.92 -1.32 -23.71
C MET A 111 12.31 -2.41 -24.69
N ALA A 112 11.33 -3.16 -25.23
CA ALA A 112 11.58 -4.21 -26.21
C ALA A 112 12.16 -3.68 -27.53
N GLU A 113 11.71 -2.51 -27.99
CA GLU A 113 12.19 -1.87 -29.22
C GLU A 113 13.62 -1.33 -29.08
N ASN A 114 13.94 -0.71 -27.93
CA ASN A 114 15.26 -0.12 -27.69
C ASN A 114 16.26 -1.10 -27.06
N GLY A 115 15.84 -2.32 -26.74
CA GLY A 115 16.67 -3.33 -26.06
C GLY A 115 17.06 -2.91 -24.64
N TRP A 116 16.14 -2.30 -23.91
CA TRP A 116 16.34 -1.96 -22.49
C TRP A 116 15.90 -3.11 -21.60
N ASP A 117 16.80 -3.49 -20.69
CA ASP A 117 16.55 -4.59 -19.75
C ASP A 117 15.76 -4.12 -18.51
N ASP A 118 15.16 -5.09 -17.82
CA ASP A 118 14.52 -4.86 -16.52
C ASP A 118 15.58 -4.41 -15.49
N PRO A 119 15.29 -3.39 -14.68
CA PRO A 119 16.24 -2.85 -13.71
C PRO A 119 16.40 -3.80 -12.51
N GLU A 120 17.64 -4.09 -12.16
CA GLU A 120 17.99 -4.99 -11.05
C GLU A 120 17.91 -4.31 -9.68
N ASP A 121 17.99 -2.98 -9.64
CA ASP A 121 18.03 -2.20 -8.41
C ASP A 121 17.19 -0.91 -8.49
N PRO A 122 16.85 -0.28 -7.35
CA PRO A 122 16.01 0.91 -7.32
C PRO A 122 16.59 2.13 -8.04
N PHE A 123 17.92 2.28 -8.12
CA PHE A 123 18.57 3.37 -8.84
C PHE A 123 18.47 3.13 -10.35
N ALA A 124 18.77 1.92 -10.81
CA ALA A 124 18.56 1.52 -12.21
C ALA A 124 17.09 1.70 -12.65
N ALA A 125 16.13 1.42 -11.75
CA ALA A 125 14.72 1.63 -12.03
C ALA A 125 14.36 3.11 -12.19
N ALA A 126 14.97 3.99 -11.40
CA ALA A 126 14.80 5.43 -11.54
C ALA A 126 15.39 5.96 -12.85
N ASP A 127 16.56 5.47 -13.25
CA ASP A 127 17.20 5.82 -14.51
C ASP A 127 16.36 5.37 -15.72
N LEU A 128 15.87 4.12 -15.70
CA LEU A 128 14.97 3.60 -16.72
C LEU A 128 13.67 4.41 -16.81
N TYR A 129 13.10 4.83 -15.68
CA TYR A 129 11.92 5.68 -15.66
C TYR A 129 12.16 7.03 -16.35
N ILE A 130 13.32 7.65 -16.12
CA ILE A 130 13.68 8.92 -16.77
C ILE A 130 13.78 8.73 -18.29
N LEU A 131 14.44 7.66 -18.75
CA LEU A 131 14.57 7.32 -20.17
C LEU A 131 13.21 7.11 -20.82
N LEU A 132 12.36 6.26 -20.22
CA LEU A 132 11.01 5.97 -20.72
C LEU A 132 10.15 7.23 -20.81
N ARG A 133 10.18 8.07 -19.76
CA ARG A 133 9.42 9.32 -19.73
C ARG A 133 9.86 10.27 -20.84
N ASP A 134 11.17 10.38 -21.08
CA ASP A 134 11.69 11.27 -22.11
C ASP A 134 11.36 10.77 -23.52
N GLU A 135 11.32 9.44 -23.73
CA GLU A 135 10.91 8.85 -24.99
C GLU A 135 9.41 9.05 -25.28
N ILE A 136 8.55 8.79 -24.28
CA ILE A 136 7.10 9.00 -24.39
C ILE A 136 6.77 10.46 -24.73
N ARG A 137 7.54 11.43 -24.20
CA ARG A 137 7.35 12.85 -24.48
C ARG A 137 7.84 13.30 -25.86
N ARG A 138 8.68 12.51 -26.53
CA ARG A 138 9.17 12.81 -27.88
C ARG A 138 8.22 12.36 -28.98
N GLN A 139 7.31 11.43 -28.69
CA GLN A 139 6.24 11.00 -29.60
C GLN A 139 5.10 12.03 -29.64
#